data_AF-A0A6L5ETH2-F1
#
_entry.id   AF-A0A6L5ETH2-F1
#
_cell.length_a   1.000
_cell.length_b   1.000
_cell.length_c   1.000
_cell.angle_alpha   90.00
_cell.angle_beta   90.00
_cell.angle_gamma   90.00
#
_symmetry.space_group_name_H-M   'P 1'
#
loop_
_entity.id
_entity.type
_entity.pdbx_description
1 polymer ?
#
loop_
_entity_poly.entity_id
_entity_poly.type
_entity_poly.pdbx_seq_one_letter_code
_entity_poly.pdbx_strand_id
1 'polypeptide(L)'
;MNVESIAKWLAAIGVPPEVISIDAEADNAWCVLRTEGAQVGWEVFWREQGNRYDWARFSSEHVACNYLFGRLAWTQVARGAVGLLPPKEGQPS
;
A
#
# COMPACT_ATOMS: atom_id res chain seq x y z
N MET A 1 -5.49 6.58 7.29
CA MET A 1 -4.11 6.18 6.96
C MET A 1 -3.44 7.33 6.23
N ASN A 2 -2.13 7.49 6.36
CA ASN A 2 -1.29 8.52 5.72
C ASN A 2 0.10 7.90 5.39
N VAL A 3 1.02 8.63 4.75
CA VAL A 3 2.32 8.07 4.33
C VAL A 3 3.19 7.64 5.51
N GLU A 4 3.06 8.30 6.66
CA GLU A 4 3.80 7.95 7.88
C GLU A 4 3.34 6.63 8.49
N SER A 5 2.05 6.30 8.37
CA SER A 5 1.45 5.12 9.01
C SER A 5 1.32 3.91 8.08
N ILE A 6 1.27 4.11 6.76
CA ILE A 6 0.98 3.02 5.81
C ILE A 6 2.03 1.91 5.84
N ALA A 7 3.32 2.24 5.93
CA ALA A 7 4.39 1.24 5.98
C ALA A 7 4.20 0.27 7.17
N LYS A 8 3.80 0.80 8.33
CA LYS A 8 3.51 -0.01 9.52
C LYS A 8 2.31 -0.94 9.31
N TRP A 9 1.24 -0.46 8.68
CA TRP A 9 0.06 -1.29 8.42
C TRP A 9 0.32 -2.37 7.38
N LEU A 10 1.09 -2.05 6.34
CA LEU A 10 1.52 -3.02 5.34
C LEU A 10 2.41 -4.11 5.95
N ALA A 11 3.36 -3.73 6.80
CA ALA A 11 4.18 -4.68 7.54
C ALA A 11 3.32 -5.59 8.44
N ALA A 12 2.29 -5.05 9.10
CA ALA A 12 1.39 -5.82 9.96
C ALA A 12 0.58 -6.90 9.21
N ILE A 13 0.41 -6.76 7.90
CA ILE A 13 -0.26 -7.75 7.04
C ILE A 13 0.74 -8.58 6.21
N GLY A 14 2.03 -8.54 6.54
CA GLY A 14 3.06 -9.36 5.91
C GLY A 14 3.53 -8.88 4.53
N VAL A 15 3.33 -7.60 4.20
CA VAL A 15 3.93 -7.01 2.99
C VAL A 15 5.40 -6.69 3.27
N PRO A 16 6.34 -7.19 2.44
CA PRO A 16 7.75 -6.88 2.61
C PRO A 16 8.04 -5.38 2.41
N PRO A 17 8.86 -4.73 3.24
CA PRO A 17 9.17 -3.31 3.09
C PRO A 17 9.86 -2.98 1.76
N GLU A 18 10.63 -3.91 1.19
CA GLU A 18 11.36 -3.72 -0.07
C GLU A 18 10.45 -3.55 -1.30
N VAL A 19 9.19 -4.01 -1.24
CA VAL A 19 8.24 -3.81 -2.34
C VAL A 19 7.48 -2.49 -2.23
N ILE A 20 7.85 -1.61 -1.29
CA ILE A 20 7.21 -0.32 -1.01
C ILE A 20 8.25 0.79 -1.04
N SER A 21 7.93 1.90 -1.69
CA SER A 21 8.71 3.14 -1.65
C SER A 21 7.80 4.32 -1.34
N ILE A 22 8.20 5.15 -0.38
CA ILE A 22 7.44 6.32 0.07
C ILE A 22 8.32 7.54 -0.13
N ASP A 23 7.78 8.57 -0.77
CA ASP A 23 8.45 9.82 -1.12
C ASP A 23 9.70 9.67 -1.99
N ALA A 24 9.92 8.47 -2.54
CA ALA A 24 10.96 8.17 -3.50
C ALA A 24 10.46 7.16 -4.54
N GLU A 25 11.13 7.14 -5.70
CA GLU A 25 10.98 6.07 -6.68
C GLU A 25 12.00 4.97 -6.41
N ALA A 26 11.56 3.72 -6.47
CA ALA A 26 12.42 2.55 -6.47
C ALA A 26 11.91 1.54 -7.51
N ASP A 27 12.80 0.91 -8.27
CA ASP A 27 12.42 -0.20 -9.14
C ASP A 27 11.98 -1.41 -8.32
N ASN A 28 11.05 -2.18 -8.87
CA ASN A 28 10.41 -3.34 -8.26
C ASN A 28 9.68 -2.99 -6.94
N ALA A 29 9.10 -1.80 -6.88
CA ALA A 29 8.35 -1.33 -5.74
C ALA A 29 7.08 -0.57 -6.14
N TRP A 30 6.07 -0.65 -5.26
CA TRP A 30 4.96 0.28 -5.25
C TRP A 30 5.42 1.60 -4.64
N CYS A 31 5.40 2.65 -5.44
CA CYS A 31 5.82 3.99 -5.05
C CYS A 31 4.59 4.83 -4.68
N VAL A 32 4.68 5.59 -3.59
CA VAL A 32 3.77 6.69 -3.24
C VAL A 32 4.59 7.97 -3.23
N LEU A 33 4.26 8.90 -4.13
CA LEU A 33 4.96 10.18 -4.26
C LEU A 33 4.01 11.34 -4.03
N ARG A 34 4.39 12.25 -3.13
CA ARG A 34 3.78 13.57 -3.10
C ARG A 34 4.30 14.40 -4.28
N THR A 35 3.39 14.88 -5.11
CA THR A 35 3.69 15.73 -6.27
C THR A 35 3.27 17.16 -6.00
N GLU A 36 4.18 18.09 -6.29
CA GLU A 36 3.89 19.52 -6.33
C GLU A 36 3.57 19.96 -7.76
N GLY A 37 2.65 20.91 -7.93
CA GLY A 37 2.20 21.39 -9.24
C GLY A 37 1.12 22.45 -9.09
N ALA A 38 0.20 22.56 -10.07
CA ALA A 38 -0.95 23.46 -9.97
C ALA A 38 -1.83 23.13 -8.74
N GLN A 39 -1.88 21.86 -8.34
CA GLN A 39 -2.48 21.39 -7.10
C GLN A 39 -1.62 20.26 -6.52
N VAL A 40 -1.47 20.26 -5.19
CA VAL A 40 -0.84 19.17 -4.43
C VAL A 40 -1.59 17.87 -4.73
N GLY A 41 -0.85 16.80 -4.98
CA GLY A 41 -1.42 15.48 -5.19
C GLY A 41 -0.47 14.36 -4.78
N TRP A 42 -0.98 13.14 -4.80
CA TRP A 42 -0.26 11.91 -4.51
C TRP A 42 -0.39 10.95 -5.68
N GLU A 43 0.74 10.50 -6.20
CA GLU A 43 0.81 9.48 -7.23
C GLU A 43 1.13 8.12 -6.60
N VAL A 44 0.42 7.09 -7.04
CA VAL A 44 0.64 5.70 -6.64
C VAL A 44 0.84 4.86 -7.89
N PHE A 45 1.93 4.10 -7.96
CA PHE A 45 2.25 3.28 -9.14
C PHE A 45 3.23 2.15 -8.79
N TRP A 46 3.20 1.08 -9.58
CA TRP A 46 4.27 0.08 -9.59
C TRP A 46 5.38 0.56 -10.53
N ARG A 47 6.63 0.52 -10.08
CA ARG A 47 7.76 0.88 -10.93
C ARG A 47 8.58 -0.36 -11.26
N GLU A 48 8.80 -0.59 -12.54
CA GLU A 48 9.59 -1.73 -13.02
C GLU A 48 10.33 -1.34 -14.29
N GLN A 49 11.64 -1.56 -14.30
CA GLN A 49 12.53 -1.23 -15.42
C GLN A 49 12.40 0.23 -15.87
N GLY A 50 12.24 1.14 -14.92
CA GLY A 50 12.05 2.58 -15.18
C GLY A 50 10.68 2.98 -15.72
N ASN A 51 9.76 2.04 -15.94
CA ASN A 51 8.39 2.33 -16.36
C ASN A 51 7.44 2.37 -15.15
N ARG A 52 6.41 3.21 -15.24
CA ARG A 52 5.33 3.29 -14.24
C ARG A 52 4.10 2.56 -14.75
N TYR A 53 3.66 1.56 -14.00
CA TYR A 53 2.47 0.77 -14.27
C TYR A 53 1.40 1.04 -13.22
N ASP A 54 0.15 0.75 -13.57
CA ASP A 54 -0.97 0.87 -12.63
C ASP A 54 -1.08 2.26 -11.97
N TRP A 55 -0.65 3.30 -12.72
CA TRP A 55 -0.52 4.64 -12.20
C TRP A 55 -1.88 5.26 -11.90
N ALA A 56 -1.99 5.84 -10.70
CA ALA A 56 -3.14 6.61 -10.27
C ALA A 56 -2.69 7.87 -9.53
N ARG A 57 -3.42 8.97 -9.72
CA ARG A 57 -3.20 10.23 -9.00
C ARG A 57 -4.41 10.60 -8.16
N PHE A 58 -4.16 11.04 -6.94
CA PHE A 58 -5.17 11.44 -5.96
C PHE A 58 -4.89 12.84 -5.43
N SER A 59 -5.95 13.58 -5.09
CA SER A 59 -5.86 14.88 -4.41
C SER A 59 -5.81 14.78 -2.88
N SER A 60 -5.89 13.56 -2.34
CA SER A 60 -5.92 13.28 -0.91
C SER A 60 -4.91 12.19 -0.58
N GLU A 61 -3.99 12.50 0.33
CA GLU A 61 -3.04 11.55 0.90
C GLU A 61 -3.73 10.30 1.44
N HIS A 62 -4.83 10.52 2.17
CA HIS A 62 -5.59 9.45 2.80
C HIS A 62 -6.15 8.48 1.76
N VAL A 63 -6.68 8.99 0.66
CA VAL A 63 -7.24 8.15 -0.41
C VAL A 63 -6.13 7.39 -1.13
N ALA A 64 -5.01 8.03 -1.45
CA ALA A 64 -3.85 7.38 -2.05
C ALA A 64 -3.32 6.23 -1.18
N CYS A 65 -3.22 6.45 0.14
CA CYS A 65 -2.76 5.43 1.08
C CYS A 65 -3.74 4.25 1.18
N ASN A 66 -5.05 4.50 1.24
CA ASN A 66 -6.03 3.40 1.24
C ASN A 66 -6.05 2.64 -0.08
N TYR A 67 -5.83 3.31 -1.20
CA TYR A 67 -5.70 2.67 -2.51
C TYR A 67 -4.52 1.69 -2.53
N LEU A 68 -3.34 2.14 -2.11
CA LEU A 68 -2.16 1.27 -2.03
C LEU A 68 -2.39 0.11 -1.04
N PHE A 69 -2.89 0.42 0.15
CA PHE A 69 -3.18 -0.59 1.18
C PHE A 69 -4.15 -1.66 0.64
N GLY A 70 -5.23 -1.26 -0.03
CA GLY A 70 -6.20 -2.20 -0.61
C GLY A 70 -5.59 -3.12 -1.65
N ARG A 71 -4.75 -2.60 -2.57
CA ARG A 71 -4.04 -3.41 -3.58
C ARG A 71 -3.16 -4.49 -2.96
N LEU A 72 -2.42 -4.12 -1.93
CA LEU A 72 -1.47 -5.04 -1.29
C LEU A 72 -2.16 -5.99 -0.32
N ALA A 73 -3.18 -5.51 0.41
CA ALA A 73 -4.03 -6.35 1.24
C ALA A 73 -4.73 -7.44 0.42
N TRP A 74 -5.25 -7.10 -0.76
CA TRP A 74 -5.81 -8.09 -1.68
C TRP A 74 -4.78 -9.19 -2.03
N THR A 75 -3.54 -8.80 -2.31
CA THR A 75 -2.46 -9.76 -2.62
C THR A 75 -2.17 -10.68 -1.43
N GLN A 76 -2.20 -10.14 -0.21
CA GLN A 76 -2.01 -10.95 1.01
C GLN A 76 -3.19 -11.89 1.28
N VAL A 77 -4.43 -11.44 1.04
CA VAL A 77 -5.63 -12.28 1.10
C VAL A 77 -5.55 -13.42 0.07
N ALA A 78 -5.22 -13.11 -1.19
CA ALA A 78 -5.11 -14.10 -2.26
C ALA A 78 -4.04 -15.17 -1.98
N ARG A 79 -2.99 -14.82 -1.21
CA ARG A 79 -1.92 -15.73 -0.78
C ARG A 79 -2.25 -16.47 0.54
N GLY A 80 -3.37 -16.15 1.19
CA GLY A 80 -3.77 -16.73 2.48
C GLY A 80 -3.02 -16.17 3.70
N ALA A 81 -2.25 -15.09 3.55
CA ALA A 81 -1.53 -14.45 4.64
C ALA A 81 -2.44 -13.61 5.56
N VAL A 82 -3.56 -13.11 5.02
CA VAL A 82 -4.62 -12.43 5.78
C VAL A 82 -5.88 -13.28 5.72
N GLY A 83 -6.45 -13.61 6.87
CA GLY A 83 -7.60 -14.51 6.99
C GLY A 83 -8.42 -14.27 8.25
N LEU A 84 -9.31 -15.20 8.57
CA LEU A 84 -10.13 -15.13 9.77
C LEU A 84 -9.26 -15.28 11.02
N LEU A 85 -9.57 -14.49 12.05
CA LEU A 85 -8.99 -14.70 13.37
C LEU A 85 -9.44 -16.08 13.88
N PRO A 86 -8.55 -16.84 14.54
CA PRO A 86 -8.98 -18.05 15.21
C PRO A 86 -10.09 -17.72 16.21
N PRO A 87 -11.06 -18.62 16.41
CA PRO A 87 -12.08 -18.42 17.41
C PRO A 87 -11.41 -18.20 18.77
N LYS A 88 -11.96 -17.25 19.53
CA LYS A 88 -11.47 -16.93 20.86
C LYS A 88 -11.58 -18.19 21.72
N GLU A 89 -10.46 -18.64 22.28
CA GLU A 89 -10.42 -19.84 23.14
C GLU A 89 -11.51 -19.71 24.23
N GLY A 90 -12.50 -20.61 24.23
CA GLY A 90 -13.56 -20.68 25.24
C GLY A 90 -14.94 -20.12 24.89
N GLN A 91 -15.24 -19.77 23.63
CA GLN A 91 -16.60 -19.37 23.24
C GLN A 91 -17.25 -20.43 22.33
N PRO A 92 -18.31 -21.13 22.75
CA PRO A 92 -18.96 -22.14 21.92
C PRO A 92 -19.66 -21.50 20.72
N SER A 93 -19.69 -22.25 19.61
CA SER A 93 -20.29 -21.89 18.32
C SER A 93 -21.80 -21.67 18.38
#